data_AF-E6QMM0-F1
#
_entry.id   AF-E6QMM0-F1
#
_cell.length_a   1.000
_cell.length_b   1.000
_cell.length_c   1.000
_cell.angle_alpha   90.00
_cell.angle_beta   90.00
_cell.angle_gamma   90.00
#
_symmetry.space_group_name_H-M   'P 1'
#
loop_
_entity.id
_entity.type
_entity.pdbx_description
1 polymer ?
#
loop_
_entity_poly.entity_id
_entity_poly.type
_entity_poly.pdbx_seq_one_letter_code
_entity_poly.pdbx_strand_id
1 'polypeptide(L)' 'MASSGKGNPKLDPSVAFGQLLRKHRLRQKMSQEALAARSGYERAFISLIELGKTNPSLRSILVKS' A
#
# COMPACT_ATOMS: atom_id res chain seq x y z
N MET A 1 0.11 -11.83 -26.21
CA MET A 1 0.26 -12.78 -25.07
C MET A 1 0.86 -11.95 -23.93
N ALA A 2 0.31 -11.76 -22.74
CA ALA A 2 -0.61 -12.56 -21.96
C ALA A 2 -1.76 -11.69 -21.41
N SER A 3 -2.99 -12.21 -21.55
CA SER A 3 -4.13 -11.75 -20.76
C SER A 3 -4.00 -12.40 -19.38
N SER A 4 -3.39 -11.69 -18.43
CA SER A 4 -3.29 -12.14 -17.04
C SER A 4 -4.70 -12.19 -16.44
N GLY A 5 -5.15 -13.40 -16.13
CA GLY A 5 -6.40 -13.65 -15.42
C GLY A 5 -6.45 -12.85 -14.13
N LYS A 6 -7.30 -11.82 -14.10
CA LYS A 6 -7.58 -11.08 -12.86
C LYS A 6 -8.48 -11.96 -12.02
N GLY A 7 -7.87 -12.73 -11.11
CA GLY A 7 -8.57 -13.36 -10.00
C GLY A 7 -9.43 -12.33 -9.25
N ASN A 8 -10.44 -12.79 -8.53
CA ASN A 8 -11.40 -11.93 -7.83
C ASN A 8 -10.66 -10.82 -7.05
N PRO A 9 -10.85 -9.53 -7.35
CA PRO A 9 -10.08 -8.44 -6.74
C PRO A 9 -10.25 -8.35 -5.22
N LYS A 10 -11.26 -9.02 -4.64
CA LYS A 10 -11.39 -9.21 -3.19
C LYS A 10 -10.34 -10.13 -2.57
N LEU A 11 -9.63 -10.94 -3.36
CA LEU A 11 -8.63 -11.91 -2.92
C LEU A 11 -7.19 -11.51 -3.27
N ASP A 12 -6.98 -10.35 -3.91
CA ASP A 12 -5.62 -9.85 -4.20
C ASP A 12 -4.97 -9.35 -2.89
N PRO A 13 -3.84 -9.94 -2.44
CA PRO A 13 -3.17 -9.52 -1.22
C PRO A 13 -2.76 -8.04 -1.21
N SER A 14 -2.43 -7.48 -2.38
CA SER A 14 -2.04 -6.07 -2.52
C SER A 14 -3.21 -5.15 -2.24
N VAL A 15 -4.41 -5.52 -2.72
CA VAL A 15 -5.65 -4.76 -2.47
C VAL A 15 -6.03 -4.85 -0.99
N ALA A 16 -6.00 -6.05 -0.42
CA ALA A 16 -6.32 -6.25 1.00
C ALA A 16 -5.35 -5.48 1.92
N PHE A 17 -4.05 -5.55 1.63
CA PHE A 17 -3.03 -4.81 2.37
C PHE A 17 -3.20 -3.29 2.21
N GLY A 18 -3.41 -2.80 0.99
CA GLY A 18 -3.63 -1.37 0.72
C GLY A 18 -4.81 -0.79 1.49
N GLN A 19 -5.92 -1.52 1.55
CA GLN A 19 -7.09 -1.15 2.34
C GLN A 19 -6.79 -1.10 3.84
N LEU A 20 -6.07 -2.10 4.37
CA LEU A 20 -5.69 -2.16 5.78
C LEU A 20 -4.75 -1.00 6.15
N LEU A 21 -3.75 -0.72 5.31
CA LEU A 21 -2.81 0.38 5.49
C LEU A 21 -3.55 1.72 5.54
N ARG A 22 -4.44 1.98 4.57
CA ARG A 22 -5.26 3.19 4.55
C ARG A 22 -6.11 3.34 5.79
N LYS A 23 -6.78 2.25 6.21
CA LYS A 23 -7.60 2.24 7.42
C LYS A 23 -6.77 2.58 8.66
N HIS A 24 -5.55 2.04 8.77
CA HIS A 24 -4.65 2.31 9.87
C HIS A 24 -4.14 3.76 9.87
N ARG A 25 -3.71 4.26 8.71
CA ARG A 25 -3.26 5.66 8.53
C ARG A 25 -4.33 6.66 8.97
N LEU A 26 -5.58 6.45 8.53
CA LEU A 26 -6.70 7.33 8.88
C LEU A 26 -7.05 7.27 10.38
N ARG A 27 -6.97 6.10 11.03
CA ARG A 27 -7.16 5.99 12.49
C ARG A 27 -6.13 6.81 13.27
N GLN A 28 -4.93 6.94 12.73
CA GLN A 28 -3.87 7.78 13.30
C GLN A 28 -3.92 9.24 12.82
N LYS A 29 -4.98 9.65 12.09
CA LYS A 29 -5.17 11.01 11.55
C LYS A 29 -3.99 11.50 10.68
N MET A 30 -3.30 10.60 10.00
CA MET A 30 -2.17 10.94 9.13
C MET A 30 -2.61 11.15 7.67
N SER A 31 -2.02 12.14 6.98
CA SER A 31 -2.10 12.24 5.52
C SER A 31 -1.17 11.22 4.83
N GLN A 32 -1.32 11.04 3.52
CA GLN A 32 -0.41 10.16 2.76
C GLN A 32 1.02 10.71 2.78
N GLU A 33 1.19 12.03 2.75
CA GLU A 33 2.46 12.74 2.88
C GLU A 33 3.11 12.49 4.24
N ALA A 34 2.33 12.53 5.32
CA ALA A 34 2.83 12.26 6.67
C ALA A 34 3.32 10.81 6.82
N LEU A 35 2.57 9.84 6.26
CA LEU A 35 2.98 8.44 6.24
C LEU A 35 4.25 8.24 5.39
N ALA A 36 4.29 8.86 4.21
CA ALA A 36 5.45 8.85 3.31
C ALA A 36 6.71 9.36 4.02
N ALA A 37 6.64 10.54 4.64
CA ALA A 37 7.76 11.13 5.38
C ALA A 37 8.24 10.22 6.53
N ARG A 38 7.32 9.63 7.29
CA ARG A 38 7.64 8.70 8.38
C ARG A 38 8.25 7.38 7.92
N SER A 39 7.90 6.92 6.73
CA SER A 39 8.35 5.63 6.19
C SER A 39 9.55 5.76 5.24
N GLY A 40 10.03 6.98 4.97
CA GLY A 40 11.11 7.22 4.01
C GLY A 40 10.71 6.95 2.55
N TYR A 41 9.40 7.01 2.25
CA TYR A 41 8.87 6.81 0.90
C TYR A 41 8.28 8.09 0.34
N GLU A 42 8.02 8.08 -0.97
CA GLU A 42 7.26 9.13 -1.62
C GLU A 42 5.75 8.96 -1.41
N ARG A 43 5.03 10.08 -1.31
CA ARG A 43 3.56 10.09 -1.23
C ARG A 43 2.90 9.31 -2.37
N ALA A 44 3.43 9.41 -3.58
CA ALA A 44 2.92 8.69 -4.75
C ALA A 44 3.00 7.17 -4.56
N PHE A 45 4.10 6.67 -3.98
CA PHE A 45 4.25 5.26 -3.66
C PHE A 45 3.23 4.80 -2.61
N ILE A 46 3.01 5.59 -1.56
CA ILE A 46 1.96 5.33 -0.56
C ILE A 46 0.58 5.25 -1.23
N SER A 47 0.26 6.16 -2.15
CA SER A 47 -1.00 6.12 -2.91
C SER A 47 -1.15 4.83 -3.72
N LEU A 48 -0.09 4.39 -4.42
CA LEU A 48 -0.11 3.14 -5.19
C LEU A 48 -0.35 1.92 -4.29
N ILE A 49 0.27 1.87 -3.11
CA ILE A 49 0.04 0.80 -2.14
C ILE A 49 -1.41 0.81 -1.66
N GLU A 50 -1.94 1.96 -1.23
CA GLU A 50 -3.31 2.07 -0.71
C GLU A 50 -4.38 1.72 -1.75
N LEU A 51 -4.08 1.91 -3.03
CA LEU A 51 -4.94 1.51 -4.16
C LEU A 51 -4.77 0.05 -4.58
N GLY A 52 -3.83 -0.69 -3.97
CA GLY A 52 -3.48 -2.06 -4.38
C GLY A 52 -2.88 -2.14 -5.79
N LYS A 53 -2.34 -1.03 -6.31
CA LYS A 53 -1.79 -0.95 -7.68
C LYS A 53 -0.32 -1.41 -7.76
N THR A 54 0.30 -1.70 -6.62
CA THR A 54 1.65 -2.23 -6.54
C THR A 54 1.73 -3.30 -5.46
N ASN A 55 2.66 -4.24 -5.63
CA ASN A 55 2.98 -5.27 -4.65
C ASN A 55 4.25 -4.85 -3.89
N PRO A 56 4.14 -4.15 -2.74
CA PRO A 56 5.31 -3.73 -1.98
C PRO A 56 6.11 -4.94 -1.48
N SER A 57 7.44 -4.86 -1.56
CA SER A 57 8.30 -5.92 -1.04
C SER A 57 8.26 -5.97 0.50
N LEU A 58 8.68 -7.09 1.11
CA LEU A 58 8.81 -7.17 2.57
C LEU A 58 9.77 -6.11 3.13
N ARG A 59 10.83 -5.79 2.38
CA ARG A 59 11.76 -4.69 2.74
C ARG A 59 11.06 -3.33 2.71
N SER A 60 10.07 -3.15 1.83
CA SER A 60 9.30 -1.93 1.73
C SER A 60 8.31 -1.74 2.91
N ILE A 61 7.88 -2.85 3.50
CA ILE A 61 6.94 -2.86 4.63
C ILE A 61 7.70 -2.71 5.96
N LEU A 62 8.90 -3.28 6.05
CA LEU A 62 9.76 -3.22 7.23
C LEU A 62 10.61 -1.95 7.21
N VAL A 63 10.10 -0.89 7.82
CA VAL A 63 10.92 0.29 8.15
C VAL A 63 11.78 -0.03 9.39
N LYS A 64 13.05 0.38 9.38
CA LYS A 64 13.95 0.29 10.54
C LYS A 64 13.33 1.08 11.70
N SER A 65 13.21 0.43 12.87
CA SER A 65 12.72 1.04 14.12
C SER A 65 13.69 2.08 14.67
#